data_AF-A0A534M7F0-F1
#
_entry.id   AF-A0A534M7F0-F1
#
_cell.length_a   1.000
_cell.length_b   1.000
_cell.length_c   1.000
_cell.angle_alpha   90.00
_cell.angle_beta   90.00
_cell.angle_gamma   90.00
#
_symmetry.space_group_name_H-M   'P 1'
#
loop_
_entity.id
_entity.type
_entity.pdbx_description
1 polymer ?
#
loop_
_entity_poly.entity_id
_entity_poly.type
_entity_poly.pdbx_seq_one_letter_code
_entity_poly.pdbx_strand_id
1 'polypeptide(L)'
;MNPDFITLAAEEWASSVSKGVMAKRAQEFLPALRVKYLVRPGTAGVRASVVDRGGDFVKEAIELPGPRSYHITNYNSPGATGAPAYAAWIVQRLARAGHLDHLKPKAAKSAGSWDFERICGAIETPAS
;
A
#
# COMPACT_ATOMS: atom_id res chain seq x y z
N MET A 1 -16.53 -9.30 17.36
CA MET A 1 -16.27 -8.82 15.99
C MET A 1 -16.65 -7.36 15.94
N ASN A 2 -15.76 -6.51 15.40
CA ASN A 2 -16.01 -5.07 15.28
C ASN A 2 -17.21 -4.83 14.31
N PRO A 3 -18.30 -4.17 14.75
CA PRO A 3 -19.46 -3.84 13.90
C PRO A 3 -19.11 -2.97 12.69
N ASP A 4 -18.12 -2.09 12.81
CA ASP A 4 -17.67 -1.20 11.74
C ASP A 4 -17.00 -2.00 10.62
N PHE A 5 -16.20 -3.03 10.98
CA PHE A 5 -15.59 -3.93 10.00
C PHE A 5 -16.65 -4.71 9.20
N ILE A 6 -17.68 -5.22 9.87
CA ILE A 6 -18.76 -5.97 9.21
C ILE A 6 -19.56 -5.06 8.28
N THR A 7 -19.85 -3.85 8.72
CA THR A 7 -20.53 -2.84 7.90
C THR A 7 -19.69 -2.53 6.66
N LEU A 8 -18.39 -2.25 6.83
CA LEU A 8 -17.47 -2.00 5.72
C LEU A 8 -17.42 -3.19 4.75
N ALA A 9 -17.28 -4.42 5.24
CA ALA A 9 -17.19 -5.61 4.38
C ALA A 9 -18.47 -5.83 3.56
N ALA A 10 -19.64 -5.68 4.19
CA ALA A 10 -20.93 -5.76 3.51
C ALA A 10 -21.08 -4.65 2.45
N GLU A 11 -20.63 -3.44 2.79
CA GLU A 11 -20.63 -2.29 1.90
C GLU A 11 -19.74 -2.50 0.67
N GLU A 12 -18.50 -2.96 0.85
CA GLU A 12 -17.57 -3.23 -0.26
C GLU A 12 -18.04 -4.38 -1.15
N TRP A 13 -18.70 -5.39 -0.56
CA TRP A 13 -19.30 -6.46 -1.35
C TRP A 13 -20.47 -5.95 -2.20
N ALA A 14 -21.35 -5.15 -1.61
CA ALA A 14 -22.51 -4.59 -2.32
C ALA A 14 -22.09 -3.68 -3.49
N SER A 15 -21.05 -2.84 -3.33
CA SER A 15 -20.53 -1.99 -4.41
C SER A 15 -19.84 -2.80 -5.51
N SER A 16 -19.18 -3.90 -5.16
CA SER A 16 -18.52 -4.80 -6.12
C SER A 16 -19.51 -5.55 -7.01
N VAL A 17 -20.69 -5.89 -6.47
CA VAL A 17 -21.72 -6.64 -7.20
C VAL A 17 -22.69 -5.71 -7.95
N SER A 18 -22.99 -4.52 -7.41
CA SER A 18 -24.02 -3.63 -7.97
C SER A 18 -23.45 -2.33 -8.52
N LYS A 19 -23.55 -2.19 -9.85
CA LYS A 19 -23.26 -0.95 -10.59
C LYS A 19 -24.04 0.26 -10.05
N GLY A 20 -25.30 0.05 -9.65
CA GLY A 20 -26.15 1.12 -9.11
C GLY A 20 -25.68 1.61 -7.74
N VAL A 21 -25.29 0.68 -6.86
CA VAL A 21 -24.74 1.01 -5.53
C VAL A 21 -23.41 1.76 -5.66
N MET A 22 -22.52 1.29 -6.55
CA MET A 22 -21.26 1.98 -6.82
C MET A 22 -21.49 3.40 -7.37
N ALA A 23 -22.41 3.57 -8.32
CA ALA A 23 -22.73 4.88 -8.87
C ALA A 23 -23.28 5.85 -7.79
N LYS A 24 -24.15 5.35 -6.89
CA LYS A 24 -24.71 6.16 -5.80
C LYS A 24 -23.63 6.66 -4.85
N ARG A 25 -22.67 5.80 -4.46
CA ARG A 25 -21.52 6.23 -3.64
C ARG A 25 -20.66 7.27 -4.34
N ALA A 26 -20.33 7.03 -5.62
CA ALA A 26 -19.52 7.97 -6.38
C ALA A 26 -20.23 9.33 -6.58
N GLN A 27 -21.57 9.36 -6.60
CA GLN A 27 -22.36 10.59 -6.66
C GLN A 27 -22.23 11.47 -5.42
N GLU A 28 -21.82 10.95 -4.27
CA GLU A 28 -21.52 11.76 -3.07
C GLU A 28 -20.37 12.74 -3.33
N PHE A 29 -19.40 12.34 -4.17
CA PHE A 29 -18.25 13.15 -4.56
C PHE A 29 -18.45 13.83 -5.93
N LEU A 30 -19.19 13.18 -6.84
CA LEU A 30 -19.44 13.63 -8.21
C LEU A 30 -20.94 13.63 -8.52
N PRO A 31 -21.72 14.63 -8.04
CA PRO A 31 -23.19 14.62 -8.14
C PRO A 31 -23.73 14.54 -9.57
N ALA A 32 -22.96 15.01 -10.56
CA ALA A 32 -23.33 14.96 -11.97
C ALA A 32 -23.12 13.57 -12.63
N LEU A 33 -22.52 12.61 -11.90
CA LEU A 33 -22.28 11.26 -12.40
C LEU A 33 -23.62 10.56 -12.67
N ARG A 34 -23.79 10.00 -13.87
CA ARG A 34 -24.96 9.21 -14.26
C ARG A 34 -24.56 7.75 -14.44
N VAL A 35 -25.41 6.80 -14.05
CA VAL A 35 -25.15 5.35 -14.19
C VAL A 35 -24.74 4.96 -15.61
N LYS A 36 -25.30 5.63 -16.63
CA LYS A 36 -24.96 5.43 -18.05
C LYS A 36 -23.51 5.75 -18.42
N TYR A 37 -22.81 6.55 -17.61
CA TYR A 37 -21.38 6.86 -17.83
C TYR A 37 -20.46 5.71 -17.43
N LEU A 38 -20.93 4.80 -16.58
CA LEU A 38 -20.19 3.59 -16.21
C LEU A 38 -20.37 2.55 -17.33
N VAL A 39 -19.57 2.66 -18.39
CA VAL A 39 -19.78 1.87 -19.62
C VAL A 39 -19.41 0.39 -19.48
N ARG A 40 -18.46 0.06 -18.60
CA ARG A 40 -18.00 -1.31 -18.35
C ARG A 40 -17.46 -1.47 -16.92
N PRO A 41 -17.43 -2.68 -16.36
CA PRO A 41 -16.72 -2.95 -15.10
C PRO A 41 -15.24 -2.58 -15.21
N GLY A 42 -14.69 -2.00 -14.15
CA GLY A 42 -13.24 -1.83 -13.98
C GLY A 42 -12.57 -3.08 -13.41
N THR A 43 -11.28 -2.97 -13.12
CA THR A 43 -10.55 -4.02 -12.40
C THR A 43 -10.84 -3.95 -10.91
N ALA A 44 -11.22 -5.08 -10.30
CA ALA A 44 -11.30 -5.21 -8.85
C ALA A 44 -9.91 -5.58 -8.29
N GLY A 45 -9.46 -4.86 -7.26
CA GLY A 45 -8.22 -5.16 -6.55
C GLY A 45 -8.51 -5.81 -5.19
N VAL A 46 -7.59 -6.64 -4.71
CA VAL A 46 -7.62 -7.19 -3.35
C VAL A 46 -6.62 -6.43 -2.50
N ARG A 47 -7.04 -5.96 -1.32
CA ARG A 47 -6.14 -5.37 -0.31
C ARG A 47 -5.87 -6.40 0.78
N ALA A 48 -4.61 -6.72 1.00
CA ALA A 48 -4.17 -7.59 2.08
C ALA A 48 -3.96 -6.77 3.37
N SER A 49 -5.05 -6.35 4.00
CA SER A 49 -5.00 -5.59 5.25
C SER A 49 -5.07 -6.50 6.45
N VAL A 50 -4.19 -6.27 7.43
CA VAL A 50 -4.18 -7.02 8.69
C VAL A 50 -5.26 -6.49 9.62
N VAL A 51 -6.02 -7.41 10.20
CA VAL A 51 -7.04 -7.15 11.23
C VAL A 51 -6.56 -7.78 12.54
N ASP A 52 -6.61 -7.02 13.62
CA ASP A 52 -6.18 -7.50 14.93
C ASP A 52 -7.26 -8.36 15.63
N ARG A 53 -6.97 -8.80 16.86
CA ARG A 53 -7.92 -9.61 17.65
C ARG A 53 -9.18 -8.85 18.08
N GLY A 54 -9.11 -7.52 18.14
CA GLY A 54 -10.27 -6.65 18.41
C GLY A 54 -11.18 -6.48 17.20
N GLY A 55 -10.68 -6.75 16.01
CA GLY A 55 -11.38 -6.53 14.75
C GLY A 55 -11.03 -5.19 14.10
N ASP A 56 -9.96 -4.54 14.55
CA ASP A 56 -9.51 -3.25 14.03
C ASP A 56 -8.43 -3.45 12.96
N PHE A 57 -8.43 -2.57 11.96
CA PHE A 57 -7.37 -2.57 10.95
C PHE A 57 -6.07 -2.05 11.55
N VAL A 58 -4.99 -2.82 11.38
CA VAL A 58 -3.64 -2.36 11.71
C VAL A 58 -3.23 -1.33 10.64
N LYS A 59 -2.92 -0.11 11.08
CA LYS A 59 -2.58 1.01 10.19
C LYS A 59 -1.11 1.02 9.84
N GLU A 60 -0.27 0.61 10.78
CA GLU A 60 1.17 0.63 10.71
C GLU A 60 1.69 -0.47 9.78
N ALA A 61 2.87 -0.23 9.20
CA ALA A 61 3.56 -1.27 8.47
C ALA A 61 3.96 -2.40 9.43
N ILE A 62 3.71 -3.65 9.04
CA ILE A 62 4.15 -4.81 9.82
C ILE A 62 5.30 -5.48 9.10
N GLU A 63 6.44 -5.47 9.76
CA GLU A 63 7.69 -6.08 9.31
C GLU A 63 8.04 -7.25 10.23
N LEU A 64 8.28 -8.43 9.67
CA LEU A 64 8.62 -9.64 10.40
C LEU A 64 10.01 -10.14 9.93
N PRO A 65 11.08 -9.82 10.66
CA PRO A 65 12.40 -10.39 10.40
C PRO A 65 12.42 -11.88 10.77
N GLY A 66 12.86 -12.71 9.85
CA GLY A 66 13.16 -14.12 10.07
C GLY A 66 14.66 -14.40 9.93
N PRO A 67 15.13 -15.62 10.25
CA PRO A 67 16.56 -15.95 10.19
C PRO A 67 17.21 -15.76 8.81
N ARG A 68 16.44 -15.94 7.73
CA ARG A 68 16.88 -15.83 6.33
C ARG A 68 15.83 -15.18 5.43
N SER A 69 14.91 -14.44 6.02
CA SER A 69 13.79 -13.82 5.30
C SER A 69 13.39 -12.52 5.97
N TYR A 70 12.82 -11.61 5.18
CA TYR A 70 12.22 -10.39 5.68
C TYR A 70 10.83 -10.27 5.08
N HIS A 71 9.80 -10.24 5.92
CA HIS A 71 8.42 -10.20 5.46
C HIS A 71 7.80 -8.84 5.76
N ILE A 72 7.13 -8.26 4.77
CA ILE A 72 6.28 -7.08 4.94
C ILE A 72 4.85 -7.60 4.78
N THR A 73 4.12 -7.72 5.89
CA THR A 73 2.79 -8.36 5.91
C THR A 73 1.65 -7.35 5.95
N ASN A 74 1.96 -6.07 6.21
CA ASN A 74 1.00 -4.97 6.16
C ASN A 74 1.72 -3.72 5.66
N TYR A 75 1.22 -3.09 4.61
CA TYR A 75 1.66 -1.77 4.13
C TYR A 75 0.51 -1.10 3.35
N ASN A 76 -0.46 -0.56 4.10
CA ASN A 76 -1.76 -0.17 3.53
C ASN A 76 -1.82 1.28 3.05
N SER A 77 -1.07 2.22 3.66
CA SER A 77 -1.09 3.63 3.27
C SER A 77 0.24 4.33 3.54
N PRO A 78 0.80 5.08 2.58
CA PRO A 78 0.39 5.23 1.19
C PRO A 78 0.90 4.05 0.35
N GLY A 79 0.11 2.98 0.19
CA GLY A 79 0.58 1.69 -0.34
C GLY A 79 1.32 1.81 -1.69
N ALA A 80 0.65 2.27 -2.74
CA ALA A 80 1.28 2.37 -4.06
C ALA A 80 2.24 3.57 -4.19
N THR A 81 1.86 4.72 -3.66
CA THR A 81 2.61 5.97 -3.85
C THR A 81 3.83 6.08 -2.95
N GLY A 82 3.79 5.46 -1.77
CA GLY A 82 4.91 5.39 -0.83
C GLY A 82 5.82 4.17 -1.02
N ALA A 83 5.38 3.14 -1.75
CA ALA A 83 6.15 1.91 -1.94
C ALA A 83 7.60 2.14 -2.40
N PRO A 84 7.91 3.04 -3.36
CA PRO A 84 9.29 3.27 -3.75
C PRO A 84 10.17 3.80 -2.61
N ALA A 85 9.70 4.81 -1.89
CA ALA A 85 10.45 5.41 -0.77
C ALA A 85 10.62 4.41 0.39
N TYR A 86 9.56 3.66 0.69
CA TYR A 86 9.58 2.61 1.70
C TYR A 86 10.53 1.47 1.32
N ALA A 87 10.56 1.06 0.04
CA ALA A 87 11.51 0.08 -0.45
C ALA A 87 12.97 0.57 -0.31
N ALA A 88 13.24 1.84 -0.64
CA ALA A 88 14.56 2.43 -0.45
C ALA A 88 15.02 2.36 1.01
N TRP A 89 14.13 2.77 1.92
CA TRP A 89 14.37 2.71 3.37
C TRP A 89 14.63 1.29 3.87
N ILE A 90 13.82 0.30 3.47
CA ILE A 90 14.02 -1.10 3.87
C ILE A 90 15.35 -1.63 3.36
N VAL A 91 15.67 -1.42 2.07
CA VAL A 91 16.93 -1.90 1.48
C VAL A 91 18.12 -1.31 2.22
N GLN A 92 18.07 0.00 2.52
CA GLN A 92 19.12 0.66 3.28
C GLN A 92 19.25 0.10 4.71
N ARG A 93 18.13 -0.11 5.40
CA ARG A 93 18.09 -0.70 6.75
C ARG A 93 18.70 -2.11 6.75
N LEU A 94 18.34 -2.95 5.78
CA LEU A 94 18.89 -4.30 5.63
C LEU A 94 20.38 -4.30 5.29
N ALA A 95 20.81 -3.39 4.41
CA ALA A 95 22.23 -3.21 4.07
C ALA A 95 23.05 -2.84 5.32
N ARG A 96 22.58 -1.88 6.12
CA ARG A 96 23.24 -1.46 7.37
C ARG A 96 23.36 -2.58 8.39
N ALA A 97 22.42 -3.51 8.40
CA ALA A 97 22.45 -4.69 9.26
C ALA A 97 23.36 -5.82 8.72
N GLY A 98 24.05 -5.62 7.59
CA GLY A 98 24.90 -6.63 6.95
C GLY A 98 24.12 -7.75 6.25
N HIS A 99 22.79 -7.64 6.17
CA HIS A 99 21.96 -8.70 5.58
C HIS A 99 22.13 -8.82 4.06
N LEU A 100 22.71 -7.81 3.41
CA LEU A 100 22.87 -7.75 1.96
C LEU A 100 24.33 -7.92 1.51
N ASP A 101 25.28 -8.15 2.42
CA ASP A 101 26.73 -8.18 2.13
C ASP A 101 27.15 -9.30 1.16
N HIS A 102 26.32 -10.36 1.08
CA HIS A 102 26.51 -11.47 0.16
C HIS A 102 26.12 -11.13 -1.30
N LEU A 103 25.47 -9.98 -1.53
CA LEU A 103 25.08 -9.53 -2.86
C LEU A 103 26.23 -8.80 -3.55
N LYS A 104 26.45 -9.09 -4.84
CA LYS A 104 27.45 -8.37 -5.64
C LYS A 104 26.88 -7.03 -6.11
N PRO A 105 27.59 -5.91 -5.94
CA PRO A 105 27.17 -4.61 -6.47
C PRO A 105 26.99 -4.70 -7.99
N LYS A 106 25.90 -4.14 -8.49
CA LYS A 106 25.65 -4.00 -9.93
C LYS A 106 25.74 -2.53 -10.30
N ALA A 107 26.40 -2.22 -11.41
CA ALA A 107 26.46 -0.86 -11.92
C ALA A 107 25.04 -0.29 -12.09
N ALA A 108 24.81 0.90 -11.53
CA ALA A 108 23.53 1.58 -11.63
C ALA A 108 23.17 1.84 -13.10
N LYS A 109 21.98 1.41 -13.53
CA LYS A 109 21.47 1.80 -14.85
C LYS A 109 20.88 3.20 -14.75
N SER A 110 21.63 4.20 -15.20
CA SER A 110 21.16 5.58 -15.25
C SER A 110 20.22 5.78 -16.44
N ALA A 111 18.91 5.82 -16.20
CA ALA A 111 17.96 6.32 -17.22
C ALA A 111 16.62 6.84 -16.66
N GLY A 112 16.47 7.03 -15.34
CA GLY A 112 15.17 7.37 -14.73
C GLY A 112 15.24 8.58 -13.80
N SER A 113 14.07 9.12 -13.47
CA SER A 113 13.88 10.18 -12.47
C SER A 113 14.02 9.70 -11.01
N TRP A 114 14.41 8.44 -10.82
CA TRP A 114 14.56 7.79 -9.52
C TRP A 114 16.03 7.75 -9.11
N ASP A 115 16.34 8.31 -7.95
CA ASP A 115 17.68 8.38 -7.38
C ASP A 115 17.66 7.82 -5.95
N PHE A 116 18.22 6.63 -5.79
CA PHE A 116 18.24 5.90 -4.52
C PHE A 116 18.99 6.67 -3.43
N GLU A 117 20.16 7.22 -3.74
CA GLU A 117 21.00 7.92 -2.76
C GLU A 117 20.33 9.21 -2.30
N ARG A 118 19.76 9.97 -3.24
CA ARG A 118 19.02 11.19 -2.92
C ARG A 118 17.83 10.91 -2.01
N ILE A 119 17.08 9.84 -2.27
CA ILE A 119 15.89 9.49 -1.49
C ILE A 119 16.29 9.02 -0.09
N CYS A 120 17.29 8.15 0.00
CA CYS A 120 17.84 7.70 1.29
C CYS A 120 18.35 8.89 2.12
N GLY A 121 19.08 9.83 1.52
CA GLY A 121 19.52 11.05 2.21
C GLY A 121 18.37 11.93 2.70
N ALA A 122 17.29 12.03 1.92
CA ALA A 122 16.09 12.79 2.31
C ALA A 122 15.32 12.13 3.46
N ILE A 123 15.32 10.80 3.56
CA ILE A 123 14.66 10.05 4.64
C ILE A 123 15.40 10.23 5.98
N GLU A 124 16.73 10.42 5.94
CA GLU A 124 17.57 10.54 7.13
C GLU A 124 17.64 11.96 7.71
N THR A 125 17.26 12.96 6.93
CA THR A 125 17.26 14.35 7.39
C THR A 125 15.97 14.61 8.16
N PRO A 126 16.00 14.93 9.47
CA PRO A 126 14.78 15.33 10.17
C PRO A 126 14.22 16.58 9.49
N ALA A 127 12.90 16.62 9.29
CA ALA A 127 12.23 17.85 8.88
C ALA A 127 12.61 18.94 9.89
N SER A 128 13.41 19.91 9.42
CA SER A 128 13.92 21.02 10.22
C SER A 128 12.81 22.02 10.54
#